data_AF-A0A1C5J3I5-F1
#
_entry.id   AF-A0A1C5J3I5-F1
#
_cell.length_a   1.000
_cell.length_b   1.000
_cell.length_c   1.000
_cell.angle_alpha   90.00
_cell.angle_beta   90.00
_cell.angle_gamma   90.00
#
_symmetry.space_group_name_H-M   'P 1'
#
loop_
_entity.id
_entity.type
_entity.pdbx_description
1 polymer ?
#
loop_
_entity_poly.entity_id
_entity_poly.type
_entity_poly.pdbx_seq_one_letter_code
_entity_poly.pdbx_strand_id
1 'polypeptide(L)'
;MIHFPAQRRGPLSALSIRLAAALGLVLAVVAVVYLERDGYRDVNEDGLTLLDCFYYAVVSLSTTGYGDITPFTPSARLVNVLFVTPARVIFLIILVGTTLEVLTEQYRTGRRLGRWRRTVKDHVIICGYGTKGRSAVSALLENGLDKSRIVVVERSGTALRQATSAGLVAIEGSATRSSVLEEAHVRNAKAVIIATDSDDASVLVALTARQLTAGQVRIIAAVREAENAPLLRQSGAHHVIVSSATAGRLLGLSTSAPPLIDVVEDLLTPGQGMALAMRSAERHEVGKSPRELESLVIALVRRGKVVTLADRAGAVIETGDMLVHVRDDRPTATTPTP
;
A
#
# COMPACT_ATOMS: atom_id res chain seq x y z
N MET A 1 -9.38 9.19 -8.92
CA MET A 1 -8.15 8.64 -9.57
C MET A 1 -7.56 7.60 -8.64
N ILE A 2 -7.26 6.40 -9.12
CA ILE A 2 -6.69 5.33 -8.27
C ILE A 2 -5.17 5.39 -8.31
N HIS A 3 -4.57 5.44 -7.13
CA HIS A 3 -3.13 5.41 -6.90
C HIS A 3 -2.74 4.05 -6.31
N PHE A 4 -1.76 3.41 -6.94
CA PHE A 4 -1.22 2.14 -6.47
C PHE A 4 0.02 2.35 -5.59
N PRO A 5 0.39 1.35 -4.77
CA PRO A 5 1.62 1.37 -3.98
C PRO A 5 2.83 1.80 -4.82
N ALA A 6 3.57 2.78 -4.32
CA ALA A 6 4.76 3.29 -4.99
C ALA A 6 5.80 2.17 -5.16
N GLN A 7 6.20 1.86 -6.39
CA GLN A 7 7.32 0.96 -6.63
C GLN A 7 8.62 1.72 -6.37
N ARG A 8 9.52 1.12 -5.58
CA ARG A 8 10.80 1.70 -5.10
C ARG A 8 11.82 2.08 -6.20
N ARG A 9 11.49 2.00 -7.49
CA ARG A 9 12.36 2.46 -8.57
C ARG A 9 11.67 3.60 -9.31
N GLY A 10 12.15 4.82 -9.07
CA GLY A 10 11.66 6.00 -9.76
C GLY A 10 11.96 5.93 -11.26
N PRO A 11 11.09 6.46 -12.12
CA PRO A 11 11.30 6.48 -13.57
C PRO A 11 12.61 7.19 -13.95
N LEU A 12 13.01 8.20 -13.18
CA LEU A 12 14.24 8.97 -13.38
C LEU A 12 15.52 8.17 -13.11
N SER A 13 15.52 7.23 -12.16
CA SER A 13 16.73 6.44 -11.86
C SER A 13 16.95 5.33 -12.89
N ALA A 14 15.87 4.76 -13.43
CA ALA A 14 15.98 3.83 -14.54
C ALA A 14 16.48 4.53 -15.82
N LEU A 15 16.03 5.76 -16.08
CA LEU A 15 16.49 6.56 -17.21
C LEU A 15 17.96 6.97 -17.07
N SER A 16 18.39 7.41 -15.88
CA SER A 16 19.78 7.84 -15.66
C SER A 16 20.78 6.69 -15.77
N ILE A 17 20.46 5.50 -15.24
CA ILE A 17 21.32 4.31 -15.37
C ILE A 17 21.50 3.93 -16.85
N ARG A 18 20.44 4.07 -17.66
CA ARG A 18 20.51 3.73 -19.09
C ARG A 18 21.24 4.76 -19.92
N LEU A 19 21.04 6.05 -19.64
CA LEU A 19 21.78 7.12 -20.29
C LEU A 19 23.28 6.98 -19.98
N ALA A 20 23.63 6.65 -18.73
CA ALA A 20 25.00 6.34 -18.34
C ALA A 20 25.54 5.10 -19.07
N ALA A 21 24.74 4.04 -19.25
CA ALA A 21 25.14 2.85 -19.99
C ALA A 21 25.36 3.14 -21.49
N ALA A 22 24.48 3.93 -22.13
CA ALA A 22 24.63 4.34 -23.52
C ALA A 22 25.87 5.22 -23.73
N LEU A 23 26.09 6.19 -22.83
CA LEU A 23 27.28 7.03 -22.85
C LEU A 23 28.56 6.20 -22.63
N GLY A 24 28.53 5.27 -21.68
CA GLY A 24 29.64 4.35 -21.42
C GLY A 24 29.98 3.49 -22.63
N LEU A 25 28.97 3.03 -23.38
CA LEU A 25 29.17 2.26 -24.61
C LEU A 25 29.79 3.11 -25.73
N VAL A 26 29.34 4.35 -25.91
CA VAL A 26 29.96 5.30 -26.85
C VAL A 26 31.42 5.51 -26.48
N LEU A 27 31.72 5.81 -25.21
CA LEU A 27 33.09 6.01 -24.73
C LEU A 27 33.97 4.77 -24.93
N ALA A 28 33.43 3.57 -24.74
CA ALA A 28 34.15 2.32 -25.00
C ALA A 28 34.52 2.17 -26.49
N VAL A 29 33.60 2.48 -27.40
CA VAL A 29 33.87 2.46 -28.85
C VAL A 29 34.89 3.53 -29.23
N VAL A 30 34.77 4.75 -28.68
CA VAL A 30 35.76 5.81 -28.91
C VAL A 30 37.15 5.36 -28.47
N ALA A 31 37.28 4.76 -27.29
CA ALA A 31 38.56 4.28 -26.80
C ALA A 31 39.18 3.21 -27.73
N VAL A 32 38.38 2.25 -28.18
CA VAL A 32 38.84 1.20 -29.11
C VAL A 32 39.26 1.79 -30.46
N VAL A 33 38.46 2.68 -31.04
CA VAL A 33 38.76 3.33 -32.33
C VAL A 33 39.99 4.24 -32.20
N TYR A 34 40.15 4.95 -31.09
CA TYR A 34 41.30 5.82 -30.85
C TYR A 34 42.60 5.03 -30.71
N LEU A 35 42.56 3.84 -30.07
CA LEU A 35 43.71 2.94 -29.96
C LEU A 35 44.13 2.36 -31.31
N GLU A 36 43.18 2.17 -32.23
CA GLU A 36 43.43 1.64 -33.57
C GLU A 36 43.32 2.69 -34.68
N ARG A 37 43.45 3.97 -34.34
CA ARG A 37 43.17 5.10 -35.24
C ARG A 37 43.97 5.08 -36.54
N ASP A 38 45.19 4.54 -36.50
CA ASP A 38 46.08 4.42 -37.67
C ASP A 38 45.52 3.43 -38.71
N GLY A 39 44.56 2.59 -38.32
CA GLY A 39 43.84 1.66 -39.18
C GLY A 39 42.60 2.26 -39.89
N TYR A 40 42.30 3.52 -39.61
CA TYR A 40 41.17 4.27 -40.16
C TYR A 40 41.67 5.40 -41.07
N ARG A 41 40.86 5.75 -42.05
CA ARG A 41 41.14 6.86 -42.98
C ARG A 41 39.94 7.78 -43.05
N ASP A 42 40.22 9.06 -42.87
CA ASP A 42 39.30 10.15 -43.21
C ASP A 42 39.49 10.54 -44.68
N VAL A 43 38.45 11.10 -45.31
CA VAL A 43 38.46 11.58 -46.70
C VAL A 43 39.55 12.63 -46.93
N ASN A 44 39.87 13.43 -45.92
CA ASN A 44 40.90 14.47 -46.00
C ASN A 44 42.33 13.94 -45.78
N GLU A 45 42.50 12.67 -45.42
CA GLU A 45 43.79 12.01 -45.17
C GLU A 45 44.64 12.58 -44.01
N ASP A 46 44.09 13.47 -43.20
CA ASP A 46 44.81 14.17 -42.11
C ASP A 46 45.00 13.35 -40.82
N GLY A 47 44.68 12.05 -40.85
CA GLY A 47 44.63 11.19 -39.66
C GLY A 47 43.43 11.49 -38.75
N LEU A 48 43.21 10.65 -37.74
CA LEU A 48 42.05 10.81 -36.85
C LEU A 48 42.43 11.48 -35.53
N THR A 49 41.75 12.59 -35.21
CA THR A 49 41.78 13.20 -33.88
C THR A 49 40.84 12.45 -32.91
N LEU A 50 40.93 12.79 -31.61
CA LEU A 50 39.98 12.26 -30.61
C LEU A 50 38.53 12.66 -30.93
N LEU A 51 38.33 13.86 -31.48
CA LEU A 51 37.01 14.34 -31.90
C LEU A 51 36.46 13.47 -33.03
N ASP A 52 37.31 13.10 -34.00
CA ASP A 52 36.92 12.27 -35.14
C ASP A 52 36.55 10.85 -34.70
N CYS A 53 37.22 10.32 -33.67
CA CYS A 53 36.85 9.04 -33.05
C CYS A 53 35.48 9.11 -32.36
N PHE A 54 35.17 10.21 -31.66
CA PHE A 54 33.84 10.48 -31.10
C PHE A 54 32.77 10.56 -32.17
N TYR A 55 33.05 11.34 -33.22
CA TYR A 55 32.17 11.51 -34.37
C TYR A 55 31.88 10.16 -35.04
N TYR A 56 32.92 9.39 -35.36
CA TYR A 56 32.80 8.05 -35.94
C TYR A 56 31.98 7.10 -35.06
N ALA A 57 32.25 7.07 -33.75
CA ALA A 57 31.53 6.20 -32.82
C ALA A 57 30.04 6.54 -32.77
N VAL A 58 29.69 7.82 -32.64
CA VAL A 58 28.28 8.25 -32.59
C VAL A 58 27.57 7.94 -33.91
N VAL A 59 28.16 8.30 -35.05
CA VAL A 59 27.59 8.09 -36.39
C VAL A 59 27.41 6.60 -36.73
N SER A 60 28.36 5.76 -36.29
CA SER A 60 28.31 4.32 -36.53
C SER A 60 27.29 3.62 -35.62
N LEU A 61 27.27 3.97 -34.33
CA LEU A 61 26.34 3.40 -33.35
C LEU A 61 24.90 3.85 -33.59
N SER A 62 24.69 5.11 -34.02
CA SER A 62 23.38 5.64 -34.41
C SER A 62 22.88 5.07 -35.74
N THR A 63 23.71 4.30 -36.44
CA THR A 63 23.42 3.69 -37.75
C THR A 63 23.28 4.67 -38.90
N THR A 64 23.74 5.91 -38.70
CA THR A 64 23.73 6.95 -39.75
C THR A 64 24.76 6.63 -40.83
N GLY A 65 26.00 6.31 -40.43
CA GLY A 65 27.04 5.79 -41.31
C GLY A 65 27.35 6.65 -42.54
N TYR A 66 27.77 7.91 -42.37
CA TYR A 66 28.09 8.81 -43.48
C TYR A 66 29.18 8.28 -44.43
N GLY A 67 30.10 7.44 -43.91
CA GLY A 67 31.14 6.79 -44.72
C GLY A 67 32.34 7.68 -45.05
N ASP A 68 32.45 8.82 -44.40
CA ASP A 68 33.59 9.74 -44.43
C ASP A 68 34.81 9.17 -43.70
N ILE A 69 34.61 8.56 -42.53
CA ILE A 69 35.66 7.83 -41.80
C ILE A 69 35.44 6.33 -41.96
N THR A 70 36.44 5.60 -42.50
CA THR A 70 36.31 4.17 -42.77
C THR A 70 37.53 3.34 -42.32
N PRO A 71 37.33 2.11 -41.83
CA PRO A 71 38.42 1.19 -41.53
C PRO A 71 38.99 0.61 -42.84
N PHE A 72 40.26 0.90 -43.13
CA PHE A 72 40.90 0.42 -44.36
C PHE A 72 41.83 -0.78 -44.12
N THR A 73 42.37 -0.93 -42.91
CA THR A 73 43.25 -2.06 -42.56
C THR A 73 42.46 -3.33 -42.20
N PRO A 74 43.03 -4.53 -42.39
CA PRO A 74 42.37 -5.79 -41.99
C PRO A 74 42.05 -5.87 -40.50
N SER A 75 42.91 -5.32 -39.64
CA SER A 75 42.68 -5.31 -38.18
C SER A 75 41.50 -4.39 -37.80
N ALA A 76 41.43 -3.18 -38.36
CA ALA A 76 40.37 -2.22 -38.03
C ALA A 76 39.00 -2.70 -38.52
N ARG A 77 38.98 -3.45 -39.63
CA ARG A 77 37.78 -4.14 -40.11
C ARG A 77 37.36 -5.24 -39.15
N LEU A 78 38.29 -6.03 -38.62
CA LEU A 78 38.00 -7.09 -37.67
C LEU A 78 37.42 -6.53 -36.36
N VAL A 79 38.01 -5.45 -35.84
CA VAL A 79 37.50 -4.75 -34.64
C VAL A 79 36.10 -4.19 -34.87
N ASN A 80 35.83 -3.64 -36.07
CA ASN A 80 34.49 -3.20 -36.43
C ASN A 80 33.44 -4.32 -36.42
N VAL A 81 33.81 -5.49 -36.94
CA VAL A 81 32.92 -6.65 -36.98
C VAL A 81 32.69 -7.23 -35.58
N LEU A 82 33.75 -7.39 -34.78
CA LEU A 82 33.67 -8.07 -33.49
C LEU A 82 33.25 -7.17 -32.32
N PHE A 83 33.47 -5.85 -32.41
CA PHE A 83 33.21 -4.91 -31.32
C PHE A 83 32.19 -3.84 -31.69
N VAL A 84 32.44 -3.06 -32.75
CA VAL A 84 31.57 -1.92 -33.12
C VAL A 84 30.18 -2.40 -33.54
N THR A 85 30.08 -3.51 -34.27
CA THR A 85 28.79 -4.06 -34.74
C THR A 85 27.91 -4.58 -33.60
N PRO A 86 28.41 -5.42 -32.66
CA PRO A 86 27.64 -5.77 -31.46
C PRO A 86 27.30 -4.55 -30.59
N ALA A 87 28.24 -3.61 -30.41
CA ALA A 87 28.00 -2.36 -29.68
C ALA A 87 26.87 -1.54 -30.32
N ARG A 88 26.81 -1.45 -31.66
CA ARG A 88 25.73 -0.79 -32.40
C ARG A 88 24.37 -1.42 -32.10
N VAL A 89 24.27 -2.75 -32.09
CA VAL A 89 23.02 -3.45 -31.77
C VAL A 89 22.59 -3.16 -30.33
N ILE A 90 23.53 -3.23 -29.37
CA ILE A 90 23.26 -2.92 -27.95
C ILE A 90 22.83 -1.46 -27.78
N PHE A 91 23.51 -0.51 -28.43
CA PHE A 91 23.18 0.90 -28.40
C PHE A 91 21.75 1.16 -28.90
N LEU A 92 21.37 0.57 -30.03
CA LEU A 92 20.01 0.65 -30.56
C LEU A 92 18.97 0.02 -29.62
N ILE A 93 19.27 -1.13 -29.00
CA ILE A 93 18.37 -1.75 -28.01
C ILE A 93 18.17 -0.83 -26.81
N ILE A 94 19.22 -0.18 -26.31
CA ILE A 94 19.12 0.78 -25.20
C ILE A 94 18.29 1.99 -25.63
N LEU A 95 18.54 2.55 -26.83
CA LEU A 95 17.86 3.73 -27.35
C LEU A 95 16.38 3.47 -27.64
N VAL A 96 16.06 2.43 -28.42
CA VAL A 96 14.68 2.02 -28.74
C VAL A 96 13.95 1.51 -27.50
N GLY A 97 14.66 0.83 -26.58
CA GLY A 97 14.12 0.40 -25.30
C GLY A 97 13.61 1.57 -24.45
N THR A 98 14.19 2.77 -24.57
CA THR A 98 13.75 3.95 -23.83
C THR A 98 12.39 4.50 -24.30
N THR A 99 12.13 4.52 -25.61
CA THR A 99 10.85 5.02 -26.16
C THR A 99 9.71 4.05 -25.92
N LEU A 100 9.97 2.74 -26.01
CA LEU A 100 8.98 1.70 -25.73
C LEU A 100 8.57 1.69 -24.26
N GLU A 101 9.49 1.91 -23.31
CA GLU A 101 9.17 1.88 -21.88
C GLU A 101 8.32 3.06 -21.40
N VAL A 102 8.59 4.27 -21.89
CA VAL A 102 7.78 5.46 -21.56
C VAL A 102 6.35 5.30 -22.09
N LEU A 103 6.18 4.66 -23.25
CA LEU A 103 4.86 4.34 -23.79
C LEU A 103 4.18 3.18 -23.04
N THR A 104 4.95 2.25 -22.45
CA THR A 104 4.39 1.12 -21.69
C THR A 104 3.95 1.48 -20.27
N GLU A 105 4.37 2.61 -19.69
CA GLU A 105 3.95 3.01 -18.34
C GLU A 105 2.43 3.24 -18.25
N GLN A 106 1.84 3.82 -19.30
CA GLN A 106 0.38 3.96 -19.43
C GLN A 106 -0.31 2.59 -19.60
N TYR A 107 0.26 1.68 -20.41
CA TYR A 107 -0.30 0.35 -20.64
C TYR A 107 -0.24 -0.55 -19.38
N ARG A 108 0.87 -0.49 -18.62
CA ARG A 108 1.05 -1.24 -17.37
C ARG A 108 0.07 -0.78 -16.29
N THR A 109 -0.13 0.53 -16.16
CA THR A 109 -1.08 1.10 -15.20
C THR A 109 -2.51 0.72 -15.56
N GLY A 110 -2.90 0.81 -16.84
CA GLY A 110 -4.21 0.36 -17.33
C GLY A 110 -4.47 -1.13 -17.06
N ARG A 111 -3.50 -2.01 -17.34
CA ARG A 111 -3.62 -3.45 -17.02
C ARG A 111 -3.65 -3.75 -15.53
N ARG A 112 -2.93 -2.99 -14.71
CA ARG A 112 -2.94 -3.15 -13.24
C ARG A 112 -4.30 -2.73 -12.68
N LEU A 113 -4.83 -1.60 -13.14
CA LEU A 113 -6.17 -1.13 -12.80
C LEU A 113 -7.24 -2.13 -13.22
N GLY A 114 -7.21 -2.61 -14.47
CA GLY A 114 -8.15 -3.61 -14.97
C GLY A 114 -8.12 -4.91 -14.18
N ARG A 115 -6.92 -5.41 -13.81
CA ARG A 115 -6.78 -6.60 -12.95
C ARG A 115 -7.30 -6.34 -11.53
N TRP A 116 -6.92 -5.23 -10.92
CA TRP A 116 -7.35 -4.87 -9.57
C TRP A 116 -8.88 -4.80 -9.49
N ARG A 117 -9.55 -4.10 -10.43
CA ARG A 117 -11.02 -4.00 -10.48
C ARG A 117 -11.72 -5.37 -10.57
N ARG A 118 -11.10 -6.36 -11.23
CA ARG A 118 -11.68 -7.71 -11.35
C ARG A 118 -11.45 -8.59 -10.11
N THR A 119 -10.42 -8.28 -9.32
CA THR A 119 -9.94 -9.15 -8.23
C THR A 119 -10.25 -8.60 -6.84
N VAL A 120 -10.47 -7.29 -6.70
CA VAL A 120 -10.75 -6.66 -5.42
C VAL A 120 -12.13 -7.08 -4.89
N LYS A 121 -12.13 -7.87 -3.83
CA LYS A 121 -13.30 -8.38 -3.10
C LYS A 121 -12.90 -8.62 -1.65
N ASP A 122 -13.89 -8.66 -0.75
CA ASP A 122 -13.69 -8.92 0.68
C ASP A 122 -12.67 -7.97 1.35
N HIS A 123 -12.54 -6.77 0.81
CA HIS A 123 -11.64 -5.72 1.26
C HIS A 123 -12.32 -4.76 2.23
N VAL A 124 -11.52 -4.04 3.01
CA VAL A 124 -11.99 -2.97 3.89
C VAL A 124 -11.69 -1.62 3.23
N ILE A 125 -12.72 -0.78 3.13
CA ILE A 125 -12.58 0.59 2.63
C ILE A 125 -12.42 1.52 3.82
N ILE A 126 -11.38 2.37 3.79
CA ILE A 126 -11.10 3.38 4.80
C ILE A 126 -11.39 4.75 4.19
N CYS A 127 -12.47 5.40 4.63
CA CYS A 127 -12.83 6.76 4.20
C CYS A 127 -12.13 7.79 5.10
N GLY A 128 -11.05 8.38 4.59
CA GLY A 128 -10.18 9.32 5.30
C GLY A 128 -8.92 8.64 5.86
N TYR A 129 -7.75 9.21 5.58
CA TYR A 129 -6.43 8.74 6.01
C TYR A 129 -5.71 9.77 6.92
N GLY A 130 -6.51 10.45 7.74
CA GLY A 130 -6.03 11.24 8.87
C GLY A 130 -5.58 10.38 10.05
N THR A 131 -5.55 10.95 11.26
CA THR A 131 -5.13 10.23 12.48
C THR A 131 -5.98 8.97 12.72
N LYS A 132 -7.31 9.11 12.70
CA LYS A 132 -8.25 7.99 12.91
C LYS A 132 -8.09 6.89 11.86
N GLY A 133 -7.98 7.28 10.59
CA GLY A 133 -7.84 6.35 9.46
C GLY A 133 -6.51 5.58 9.49
N ARG A 134 -5.40 6.27 9.79
CA ARG A 134 -4.09 5.63 9.93
C ARG A 134 -4.04 4.64 11.09
N SER A 135 -4.57 5.02 12.26
CA SER A 135 -4.66 4.10 13.41
C SER A 135 -5.54 2.88 13.09
N ALA A 136 -6.67 3.08 12.41
CA ALA A 136 -7.51 1.97 11.96
C ALA A 136 -6.78 1.04 11.00
N VAL A 137 -6.00 1.59 10.06
CA VAL A 137 -5.18 0.77 9.15
C VAL A 137 -4.08 0.01 9.90
N SER A 138 -3.36 0.64 10.83
CA SER A 138 -2.33 -0.04 11.64
C SER A 138 -2.92 -1.24 12.36
N ALA A 139 -4.02 -1.03 13.08
CA ALA A 139 -4.71 -2.08 13.81
C ALA A 139 -5.20 -3.20 12.90
N LEU A 140 -5.67 -2.90 11.68
CA LEU A 140 -6.07 -3.93 10.72
C LEU A 140 -4.88 -4.77 10.24
N LEU A 141 -3.75 -4.12 9.95
CA LEU A 141 -2.54 -4.80 9.47
C LEU A 141 -1.94 -5.70 10.56
N GLU A 142 -1.89 -5.22 11.80
CA GLU A 142 -1.36 -5.98 12.94
C GLU A 142 -2.27 -7.17 13.29
N ASN A 143 -3.59 -7.03 13.11
CA ASN A 143 -4.55 -8.15 13.21
C ASN A 143 -4.49 -9.13 12.01
N GLY A 144 -3.47 -9.03 11.15
CA GLY A 144 -3.21 -9.96 10.05
C GLY A 144 -4.03 -9.71 8.78
N LEU A 145 -4.65 -8.54 8.62
CA LEU A 145 -5.28 -8.18 7.35
C LEU A 145 -4.22 -7.76 6.33
N ASP A 146 -4.22 -8.39 5.16
CA ASP A 146 -3.26 -8.04 4.10
C ASP A 146 -3.47 -6.62 3.57
N LYS A 147 -2.38 -5.90 3.29
CA LYS A 147 -2.40 -4.57 2.66
C LYS A 147 -3.21 -4.53 1.36
N SER A 148 -3.23 -5.63 0.60
CA SER A 148 -3.99 -5.76 -0.66
C SER A 148 -5.51 -5.73 -0.45
N ARG A 149 -5.98 -6.02 0.76
CA ARG A 149 -7.39 -6.00 1.17
C ARG A 149 -7.78 -4.69 1.87
N ILE A 150 -6.94 -3.66 1.81
CA ILE A 150 -7.24 -2.34 2.36
C ILE A 150 -7.21 -1.32 1.22
N VAL A 151 -8.32 -0.59 1.08
CA VAL A 151 -8.47 0.48 0.10
C VAL A 151 -8.76 1.77 0.82
N VAL A 152 -7.94 2.80 0.62
CA VAL A 152 -8.09 4.10 1.25
C VAL A 152 -8.80 5.04 0.28
N VAL A 153 -9.76 5.83 0.74
CA VAL A 153 -10.38 6.93 -0.01
C VAL A 153 -10.01 8.23 0.68
N GLU A 154 -9.30 9.11 -0.02
CA GLU A 154 -8.77 10.34 0.56
C GLU A 154 -8.74 11.49 -0.48
N ARG A 155 -9.04 12.71 -0.03
CA ARG A 155 -9.02 13.93 -0.86
C ARG A 155 -7.69 14.69 -0.72
N SER A 156 -7.06 14.63 0.44
CA SER A 156 -5.79 15.30 0.71
C SER A 156 -4.62 14.61 0.01
N GLY A 157 -3.95 15.32 -0.90
CA GLY A 157 -2.80 14.79 -1.62
C GLY A 157 -1.63 14.37 -0.73
N THR A 158 -1.47 14.99 0.45
CA THR A 158 -0.42 14.61 1.41
C THR A 158 -0.73 13.25 2.05
N ALA A 159 -1.94 13.07 2.56
CA ALA A 159 -2.40 11.82 3.17
C ALA A 159 -2.49 10.69 2.14
N LEU A 160 -2.87 10.99 0.89
CA LEU A 160 -2.86 10.06 -0.23
C LEU A 160 -1.44 9.50 -0.49
N ARG A 161 -0.42 10.37 -0.54
CA ARG A 161 0.98 9.94 -0.68
C ARG A 161 1.46 9.10 0.51
N GLN A 162 1.03 9.42 1.72
CA GLN A 162 1.34 8.61 2.90
C GLN A 162 0.74 7.20 2.79
N ALA A 163 -0.53 7.09 2.34
CA ALA A 163 -1.19 5.80 2.16
C ALA A 163 -0.48 4.94 1.10
N THR A 164 -0.13 5.52 -0.05
CA THR A 164 0.56 4.77 -1.12
C THR A 164 1.99 4.38 -0.74
N SER A 165 2.69 5.23 0.02
CA SER A 165 4.02 4.94 0.58
C SER A 165 3.98 3.84 1.64
N ALA A 166 2.88 3.74 2.40
CA ALA A 166 2.63 2.64 3.33
C ALA A 166 2.30 1.30 2.63
N GLY A 167 2.16 1.32 1.30
CA GLY A 167 1.90 0.14 0.48
C GLY A 167 0.43 -0.17 0.24
N LEU A 168 -0.46 0.81 0.45
CA LEU A 168 -1.91 0.66 0.29
C LEU A 168 -2.36 1.13 -1.10
N VAL A 169 -3.51 0.62 -1.56
CA VAL A 169 -4.22 1.22 -2.70
C VAL A 169 -5.02 2.41 -2.19
N ALA A 170 -4.86 3.56 -2.83
CA ALA A 170 -5.54 4.79 -2.43
C ALA A 170 -6.34 5.37 -3.60
N ILE A 171 -7.55 5.85 -3.34
CA ILE A 171 -8.44 6.46 -4.31
C ILE A 171 -8.58 7.93 -3.95
N GLU A 172 -8.19 8.77 -4.88
CA GLU A 172 -8.29 10.21 -4.75
C GLU A 172 -9.72 10.69 -4.98
N GLY A 173 -10.34 11.22 -3.94
CA GLY A 173 -11.68 11.77 -4.01
C GLY A 173 -12.38 11.88 -2.66
N SER A 174 -13.52 12.57 -2.65
CA SER A 174 -14.41 12.59 -1.48
C SER A 174 -15.24 11.32 -1.41
N ALA A 175 -15.19 10.61 -0.28
CA ALA A 175 -16.05 9.46 0.02
C ALA A 175 -17.55 9.82 0.10
N THR A 176 -17.90 11.11 0.16
CA THR A 176 -19.31 11.56 0.09
C THR A 176 -19.92 11.40 -1.31
N ARG A 177 -19.09 11.17 -2.34
CA ARG A 177 -19.56 10.99 -3.72
C ARG A 177 -19.75 9.51 -4.02
N SER A 178 -20.92 9.14 -4.51
CA SER A 178 -21.24 7.76 -4.91
C SER A 178 -20.23 7.19 -5.90
N SER A 179 -19.84 7.97 -6.91
CA SER A 179 -18.86 7.56 -7.93
C SER A 179 -17.50 7.15 -7.35
N VAL A 180 -17.07 7.77 -6.24
CA VAL A 180 -15.79 7.44 -5.58
C VAL A 180 -15.90 6.12 -4.80
N LEU A 181 -17.02 5.90 -4.12
CA LEU A 181 -17.28 4.62 -3.42
C LEU A 181 -17.50 3.46 -4.39
N GLU A 182 -18.10 3.73 -5.56
CA GLU A 182 -18.19 2.76 -6.66
C GLU A 182 -16.81 2.46 -7.25
N GLU A 183 -15.95 3.46 -7.45
CA GLU A 183 -14.55 3.26 -7.85
C GLU A 183 -13.80 2.38 -6.82
N ALA A 184 -14.14 2.51 -5.52
CA ALA A 184 -13.65 1.67 -4.43
C ALA A 184 -14.29 0.28 -4.34
N HIS A 185 -15.20 -0.08 -5.25
CA HIS A 185 -15.91 -1.37 -5.28
C HIS A 185 -16.67 -1.65 -3.97
N VAL A 186 -17.33 -0.62 -3.40
CA VAL A 186 -18.00 -0.68 -2.10
C VAL A 186 -19.00 -1.83 -1.96
N ARG A 187 -19.68 -2.23 -3.04
CA ARG A 187 -20.66 -3.32 -3.04
C ARG A 187 -20.06 -4.70 -2.72
N ASN A 188 -18.77 -4.87 -2.99
CA ASN A 188 -18.03 -6.12 -2.75
C ASN A 188 -17.09 -6.02 -1.54
N ALA A 189 -17.14 -4.91 -0.80
CA ALA A 189 -16.33 -4.71 0.38
C ALA A 189 -16.86 -5.52 1.56
N LYS A 190 -15.95 -6.03 2.39
CA LYS A 190 -16.27 -6.65 3.67
C LYS A 190 -16.80 -5.63 4.68
N ALA A 191 -16.20 -4.44 4.69
CA ALA A 191 -16.59 -3.35 5.58
C ALA A 191 -16.14 -1.98 5.04
N VAL A 192 -16.82 -0.93 5.51
CA VAL A 192 -16.45 0.48 5.34
C VAL A 192 -16.17 1.07 6.71
N ILE A 193 -14.99 1.65 6.89
CA ILE A 193 -14.60 2.42 8.08
C ILE A 193 -14.62 3.90 7.70
N ILE A 194 -15.46 4.68 8.37
CA ILE A 194 -15.59 6.12 8.17
C ILE A 194 -14.76 6.83 9.23
N ALA A 195 -13.66 7.44 8.79
CA ALA A 195 -12.65 8.07 9.61
C ALA A 195 -12.33 9.50 9.14
N THR A 196 -13.33 10.18 8.57
CA THR A 196 -13.24 11.56 8.09
C THR A 196 -12.95 12.54 9.23
N ASP A 197 -12.48 13.72 8.89
CA ASP A 197 -12.18 14.82 9.81
C ASP A 197 -13.43 15.54 10.34
N SER A 198 -14.52 15.48 9.59
CA SER A 198 -15.78 16.14 9.91
C SER A 198 -16.97 15.17 10.03
N ASP A 199 -17.86 15.44 10.99
CA ASP A 199 -19.00 14.56 11.33
C ASP A 199 -20.14 14.65 10.30
N ASP A 200 -20.35 15.83 9.70
CA ASP A 200 -21.28 16.02 8.57
C ASP A 200 -20.87 15.18 7.36
N ALA A 201 -19.59 15.16 7.03
CA ALA A 201 -19.02 14.29 6.01
C ALA A 201 -19.20 12.82 6.40
N SER A 202 -18.98 12.45 7.67
CA SER A 202 -19.19 11.08 8.15
C SER A 202 -20.62 10.60 7.93
N VAL A 203 -21.61 11.45 8.22
CA VAL A 203 -23.04 11.17 7.98
C VAL A 203 -23.32 10.95 6.49
N LEU A 204 -22.86 11.85 5.63
CA LEU A 204 -23.06 11.74 4.18
C LEU A 204 -22.39 10.49 3.59
N VAL A 205 -21.18 10.15 4.04
CA VAL A 205 -20.50 8.91 3.65
C VAL A 205 -21.31 7.70 4.09
N ALA A 206 -21.83 7.68 5.33
CA ALA A 206 -22.63 6.57 5.84
C ALA A 206 -23.91 6.37 5.01
N LEU A 207 -24.64 7.45 4.73
CA LEU A 207 -25.84 7.42 3.88
C LEU A 207 -25.53 6.88 2.48
N THR A 208 -24.48 7.41 1.85
CA THR A 208 -24.10 7.02 0.48
C THR A 208 -23.65 5.56 0.42
N ALA A 209 -22.81 5.13 1.36
CA ALA A 209 -22.38 3.74 1.46
C ALA A 209 -23.57 2.80 1.72
N ARG A 210 -24.50 3.20 2.60
CA ARG A 210 -25.71 2.41 2.88
C ARG A 210 -26.61 2.27 1.66
N GLN A 211 -26.81 3.36 0.90
CA GLN A 211 -27.62 3.37 -0.32
C GLN A 211 -27.01 2.46 -1.40
N LEU A 212 -25.70 2.56 -1.64
CA LEU A 212 -25.02 1.76 -2.66
C LEU A 212 -24.97 0.26 -2.34
N THR A 213 -24.97 -0.09 -1.05
CA THR A 213 -24.79 -1.47 -0.57
C THR A 213 -26.09 -2.14 -0.16
N ALA A 214 -27.23 -1.44 -0.26
CA ALA A 214 -28.56 -1.93 0.10
C ALA A 214 -28.61 -2.60 1.49
N GLY A 215 -27.81 -2.13 2.44
CA GLY A 215 -27.79 -2.71 3.78
C GLY A 215 -26.71 -3.77 4.05
N GLN A 216 -26.08 -4.33 3.01
CA GLN A 216 -25.33 -5.59 3.11
C GLN A 216 -23.91 -5.44 3.66
N VAL A 217 -23.27 -4.29 3.44
CA VAL A 217 -21.88 -4.05 3.86
C VAL A 217 -21.86 -3.45 5.26
N ARG A 218 -20.95 -3.95 6.11
CA ARG A 218 -20.78 -3.43 7.46
C ARG A 218 -20.16 -2.03 7.42
N ILE A 219 -20.82 -1.08 8.07
CA ILE A 219 -20.38 0.32 8.18
C ILE A 219 -20.02 0.59 9.63
N ILE A 220 -18.75 0.94 9.88
CA ILE A 220 -18.22 1.38 11.16
C ILE A 220 -17.83 2.84 11.00
N ALA A 221 -18.24 3.71 11.91
CA ALA A 221 -17.91 5.12 11.82
C ALA A 221 -17.33 5.67 13.12
N ALA A 222 -16.36 6.57 13.00
CA ALA A 222 -15.92 7.40 14.10
C ALA A 222 -16.61 8.76 14.01
N VAL A 223 -17.05 9.27 15.14
CA VAL A 223 -17.68 10.58 15.28
C VAL A 223 -16.96 11.38 16.38
N ARG A 224 -16.78 12.67 16.16
CA ARG A 224 -16.16 13.54 17.16
C ARG A 224 -17.18 13.91 18.23
N GLU A 225 -18.33 14.44 17.86
CA GLU A 225 -19.33 14.88 18.84
C GLU A 225 -20.34 13.77 19.18
N ALA A 226 -20.62 13.58 20.47
CA ALA A 226 -21.53 12.53 20.93
C ALA A 226 -22.96 12.74 20.40
N GLU A 227 -23.38 13.99 20.24
CA GLU A 227 -24.69 14.39 19.72
C GLU A 227 -24.94 13.91 18.28
N ASN A 228 -23.88 13.73 17.48
CA ASN A 228 -23.98 13.29 16.09
C ASN A 228 -24.08 11.76 15.98
N ALA A 229 -23.78 11.01 17.04
CA ALA A 229 -23.78 9.55 17.00
C ALA A 229 -25.14 8.92 16.60
N PRO A 230 -26.31 9.42 17.06
CA PRO A 230 -27.60 8.95 16.60
C PRO A 230 -27.82 9.15 15.09
N LEU A 231 -27.37 10.28 14.53
CA LEU A 231 -27.51 10.58 13.10
C LEU A 231 -26.74 9.58 12.24
N LEU A 232 -25.53 9.20 12.64
CA LEU A 232 -24.75 8.18 11.92
C LEU A 232 -25.41 6.79 11.99
N ARG A 233 -26.00 6.42 13.14
CA ARG A 233 -26.73 5.15 13.27
C ARG A 233 -27.97 5.13 12.38
N GLN A 234 -28.77 6.20 12.38
CA GLN A 234 -29.92 6.36 11.49
C GLN A 234 -29.51 6.35 10.01
N SER A 235 -28.33 6.87 9.71
CA SER A 235 -27.74 6.87 8.36
C SER A 235 -27.22 5.51 7.90
N GLY A 236 -27.28 4.48 8.77
CA GLY A 236 -26.90 3.12 8.44
C GLY A 236 -25.56 2.65 8.99
N ALA A 237 -24.88 3.44 9.83
CA ALA A 237 -23.72 2.91 10.56
C ALA A 237 -24.16 1.83 11.56
N HIS A 238 -23.50 0.67 11.53
CA HIS A 238 -23.80 -0.44 12.45
C HIS A 238 -23.14 -0.20 13.79
N HIS A 239 -21.93 0.37 13.76
CA HIS A 239 -21.19 0.75 14.95
C HIS A 239 -20.70 2.19 14.80
N VAL A 240 -20.89 2.97 15.85
CA VAL A 240 -20.45 4.36 15.93
C VAL A 240 -19.58 4.53 17.17
N ILE A 241 -18.34 4.96 16.97
CA ILE A 241 -17.36 5.19 18.03
C ILE A 241 -17.23 6.70 18.23
N VAL A 242 -17.57 7.18 19.43
CA VAL A 242 -17.40 8.60 19.80
C VAL A 242 -15.97 8.80 20.29
N SER A 243 -15.11 9.37 19.46
CA SER A 243 -13.68 9.45 19.75
C SER A 243 -13.37 10.43 20.88
N SER A 244 -14.02 11.61 20.90
CA SER A 244 -13.79 12.64 21.92
C SER A 244 -14.15 12.13 23.32
N ALA A 245 -15.32 11.51 23.47
CA ALA A 245 -15.78 10.99 24.74
C ALA A 245 -14.90 9.85 25.25
N THR A 246 -14.32 9.04 24.36
CA THR A 246 -13.39 7.96 24.74
C THR A 246 -12.07 8.55 25.24
N ALA A 247 -11.48 9.47 24.49
CA ALA A 247 -10.27 10.18 24.91
C ALA A 247 -10.49 10.98 26.21
N GLY A 248 -11.63 11.67 26.34
CA GLY A 248 -11.98 12.44 27.53
C GLY A 248 -12.13 11.57 28.78
N ARG A 249 -12.73 10.37 28.67
CA ARG A 249 -12.77 9.42 29.79
C ARG A 249 -11.38 8.95 30.20
N LEU A 250 -10.50 8.65 29.24
CA LEU A 250 -9.10 8.29 29.53
C LEU A 250 -8.35 9.43 30.22
N LEU A 251 -8.53 10.67 29.75
CA LEU A 251 -7.94 11.85 30.40
C LEU A 251 -8.43 12.02 31.84
N GLY A 252 -9.72 11.80 32.10
CA GLY A 252 -10.27 11.84 33.45
C GLY A 252 -9.67 10.75 34.35
N LEU A 253 -9.58 9.52 33.85
CA LEU A 253 -8.97 8.39 34.56
C LEU A 253 -7.48 8.64 34.87
N SER A 254 -6.78 9.39 34.02
CA SER A 254 -5.36 9.73 34.22
C SER A 254 -5.08 10.44 35.55
N THR A 255 -6.07 11.18 36.07
CA THR A 255 -5.91 11.93 37.33
C THR A 255 -5.84 11.03 38.56
N SER A 256 -6.51 9.88 38.51
CA SER A 256 -6.69 8.98 39.66
C SER A 256 -5.91 7.67 39.52
N ALA A 257 -5.68 7.21 38.29
CA ALA A 257 -4.97 5.97 38.00
C ALA A 257 -4.16 6.08 36.69
N PRO A 258 -3.07 6.87 36.64
CA PRO A 258 -2.24 6.99 35.44
C PRO A 258 -1.78 5.64 34.85
N PRO A 259 -1.28 4.66 35.65
CA PRO A 259 -0.82 3.37 35.11
C PRO A 259 -1.93 2.53 34.47
N LEU A 260 -3.22 2.81 34.76
CA LEU A 260 -4.33 2.11 34.13
C LEU A 260 -4.46 2.47 32.64
N ILE A 261 -3.99 3.65 32.25
CA ILE A 261 -4.02 4.08 30.84
C ILE A 261 -3.09 3.21 30.01
N ASP A 262 -1.88 2.95 30.50
CA ASP A 262 -0.92 2.10 29.81
C ASP A 262 -1.50 0.71 29.54
N VAL A 263 -2.24 0.14 30.52
CA VAL A 263 -2.93 -1.15 30.36
C VAL A 263 -4.05 -1.08 29.32
N VAL A 264 -4.84 0.00 29.30
CA VAL A 264 -5.91 0.17 28.30
C VAL A 264 -5.34 0.40 26.91
N GLU A 265 -4.24 1.15 26.78
CA GLU A 265 -3.55 1.36 25.51
C GLU A 265 -2.93 0.07 24.98
N ASP A 266 -2.31 -0.75 25.84
CA ASP A 266 -1.79 -2.08 25.50
C ASP A 266 -2.92 -2.97 24.94
N LEU A 267 -4.07 -3.03 25.64
CA LEU A 267 -5.25 -3.80 25.19
C LEU A 267 -5.87 -3.34 23.85
N LEU A 268 -5.65 -2.08 23.46
CA LEU A 268 -6.16 -1.50 22.22
C LEU A 268 -5.14 -1.52 21.08
N THR A 269 -3.87 -1.82 21.38
CA THR A 269 -2.75 -1.78 20.43
C THR A 269 -2.28 -3.21 20.16
N PRO A 270 -2.67 -3.81 19.03
CA PRO A 270 -2.24 -5.17 18.69
C PRO A 270 -0.70 -5.31 18.67
N GLY A 271 -0.19 -6.45 19.12
CA GLY A 271 1.24 -6.74 19.18
C GLY A 271 2.02 -6.06 20.31
N GLN A 272 1.36 -5.28 21.17
CA GLN A 272 1.92 -4.80 22.43
C GLN A 272 1.22 -5.54 23.58
N GLY A 273 1.98 -6.41 24.26
CA GLY A 273 1.54 -7.07 25.49
C GLY A 273 0.24 -7.88 25.36
N MET A 274 -0.84 -7.40 25.96
CA MET A 274 -2.14 -8.07 26.00
C MET A 274 -3.10 -7.56 24.91
N ALA A 275 -3.88 -8.45 24.30
CA ALA A 275 -4.92 -8.08 23.33
C ALA A 275 -6.30 -8.61 23.71
N LEU A 276 -7.33 -7.86 23.33
CA LEU A 276 -8.72 -8.28 23.42
C LEU A 276 -9.06 -9.21 22.24
N ALA A 277 -9.53 -10.41 22.54
CA ALA A 277 -9.92 -11.40 21.54
C ALA A 277 -11.33 -11.95 21.80
N MET A 278 -11.97 -12.38 20.72
CA MET A 278 -13.26 -13.06 20.76
C MET A 278 -13.14 -14.45 20.16
N ARG A 279 -13.63 -15.48 20.87
CA ARG A 279 -13.74 -16.85 20.36
C ARG A 279 -15.12 -17.43 20.67
N SER A 280 -15.52 -18.44 19.92
CA SER A 280 -16.75 -19.18 20.25
C SER A 280 -16.52 -20.03 21.49
N ALA A 281 -17.54 -20.15 22.34
CA ALA A 281 -17.52 -21.05 23.48
C ALA A 281 -17.35 -22.51 23.02
N GLU A 282 -16.46 -23.23 23.68
CA GLU A 282 -16.25 -24.65 23.41
C GLU A 282 -17.29 -25.51 24.10
N ARG A 283 -17.54 -26.72 23.56
CA ARG A 283 -18.59 -27.62 24.08
C ARG A 283 -18.41 -27.95 25.57
N HIS A 284 -17.17 -28.03 26.04
CA HIS A 284 -16.84 -28.37 27.42
C HIS A 284 -16.93 -27.17 28.39
N GLU A 285 -17.12 -25.96 27.86
CA GLU A 285 -17.29 -24.71 28.61
C GLU A 285 -18.78 -24.37 28.80
N VAL A 286 -19.66 -24.91 27.96
CA VAL A 286 -21.11 -24.73 28.06
C VAL A 286 -21.60 -25.28 29.41
N GLY A 287 -22.39 -24.49 30.12
CA GLY A 287 -22.89 -24.84 31.46
C GLY A 287 -21.98 -24.39 32.61
N LYS A 288 -20.75 -23.95 32.33
CA LYS A 288 -19.83 -23.43 33.35
C LYS A 288 -19.97 -21.92 33.55
N SER A 289 -19.49 -21.44 34.69
CA SER A 289 -19.30 -20.01 34.92
C SER A 289 -18.09 -19.51 34.13
N PRO A 290 -18.16 -18.35 33.45
CA PRO A 290 -17.00 -17.72 32.81
C PRO A 290 -15.83 -17.47 33.75
N ARG A 291 -16.08 -17.38 35.07
CA ARG A 291 -15.05 -17.20 36.11
C ARG A 291 -14.28 -18.48 36.43
N GLU A 292 -14.77 -19.63 36.00
CA GLU A 292 -14.11 -20.93 36.19
C GLU A 292 -13.15 -21.29 35.04
N LEU A 293 -13.09 -20.46 34.00
CA LEU A 293 -12.20 -20.67 32.88
C LEU A 293 -10.79 -20.17 33.19
N GLU A 294 -9.78 -20.88 32.69
CA GLU A 294 -8.37 -20.47 32.81
C GLU A 294 -8.08 -19.16 32.06
N SER A 295 -8.73 -18.97 30.91
CA SER A 295 -8.65 -17.71 30.15
C SER A 295 -9.42 -16.61 30.88
N LEU A 296 -8.83 -15.43 31.03
CA LEU A 296 -9.49 -14.27 31.63
C LEU A 296 -10.63 -13.76 30.73
N VAL A 297 -11.84 -14.30 30.95
CA VAL A 297 -13.06 -13.87 30.28
C VAL A 297 -13.63 -12.66 31.00
N ILE A 298 -13.77 -11.56 30.26
CA ILE A 298 -14.25 -10.26 30.76
C ILE A 298 -15.71 -10.00 30.37
N ALA A 299 -16.18 -10.61 29.29
CA ALA A 299 -17.58 -10.52 28.87
C ALA A 299 -18.01 -11.71 27.99
N LEU A 300 -19.32 -11.94 27.91
CA LEU A 300 -19.93 -12.83 26.94
C LEU A 300 -20.64 -11.98 25.87
N VAL A 301 -20.69 -12.44 24.62
CA VAL A 301 -21.57 -11.87 23.59
C VAL A 301 -22.58 -12.92 23.18
N ARG A 302 -23.84 -12.66 23.54
CA ARG A 302 -24.98 -13.53 23.25
C ARG A 302 -25.92 -12.85 22.27
N ARG A 303 -26.16 -13.47 21.12
CA ARG A 303 -27.01 -12.92 20.05
C ARG A 303 -26.62 -11.47 19.68
N GLY A 304 -25.32 -11.18 19.66
CA GLY A 304 -24.78 -9.86 19.33
C GLY A 304 -24.85 -8.80 20.44
N LYS A 305 -25.33 -9.13 21.63
CA LYS A 305 -25.36 -8.23 22.80
C LYS A 305 -24.29 -8.64 23.81
N VAL A 306 -23.56 -7.66 24.33
CA VAL A 306 -22.59 -7.86 25.42
C VAL A 306 -23.37 -8.15 26.70
N VAL A 307 -23.02 -9.25 27.36
CA VAL A 307 -23.51 -9.65 28.68
C VAL A 307 -22.35 -9.46 29.64
N THR A 308 -22.47 -8.44 30.48
CA THR A 308 -21.52 -8.08 31.54
C THR A 308 -21.55 -9.11 32.67
N LEU A 309 -20.37 -9.54 33.11
CA LEU A 309 -20.21 -10.49 34.22
C LEU A 309 -20.47 -9.86 35.60
N ALA A 310 -20.66 -8.54 35.65
CA ALA A 310 -20.97 -7.78 36.86
C ALA A 310 -22.47 -7.82 37.21
N ASP A 311 -23.34 -7.80 36.20
CA ASP A 311 -24.80 -7.61 36.40
C ASP A 311 -25.55 -8.92 36.68
N ARG A 312 -24.90 -10.08 36.51
CA ARG A 312 -25.50 -11.40 36.74
C ARG A 312 -24.57 -12.28 37.57
N ALA A 313 -24.78 -12.28 38.88
CA ALA A 313 -24.32 -13.37 39.73
C ALA A 313 -24.91 -14.68 39.18
N GLY A 314 -24.10 -15.49 38.49
CA GLY A 314 -24.52 -16.73 37.83
C GLY A 314 -24.72 -16.67 36.31
N ALA A 315 -24.04 -15.78 35.58
CA ALA A 315 -23.99 -15.90 34.12
C ALA A 315 -23.34 -17.24 33.73
N VAL A 316 -24.10 -18.11 33.07
CA VAL A 316 -23.63 -19.41 32.56
C VAL A 316 -23.38 -19.32 31.06
N ILE A 317 -22.32 -19.97 30.60
CA ILE A 317 -21.99 -20.05 29.17
C ILE A 317 -23.02 -20.92 28.46
N GLU A 318 -23.65 -20.38 27.42
CA GLU A 318 -24.59 -21.10 26.57
C GLU A 318 -23.97 -21.47 25.22
N THR A 319 -24.55 -22.47 24.56
CA THR A 319 -24.14 -22.83 23.20
C THR A 319 -24.33 -21.65 22.25
N GLY A 320 -23.27 -21.30 21.51
CA GLY A 320 -23.28 -20.18 20.58
C GLY A 320 -22.90 -18.83 21.20
N ASP A 321 -22.58 -18.78 22.50
CA ASP A 321 -21.96 -17.60 23.09
C ASP A 321 -20.56 -17.38 22.50
N MET A 322 -20.18 -16.11 22.37
CA MET A 322 -18.81 -15.71 22.10
C MET A 322 -18.17 -15.20 23.39
N LEU A 323 -16.98 -15.68 23.71
CA LEU A 323 -16.22 -15.29 24.89
C LEU A 323 -15.26 -14.16 24.53
N VAL A 324 -15.42 -13.01 25.18
CA VAL A 324 -14.45 -11.90 25.12
C VAL A 324 -13.42 -12.16 26.22
N HIS A 325 -12.19 -12.40 25.81
CA HIS A 325 -11.09 -12.70 26.74
C HIS A 325 -9.86 -11.89 26.41
N VAL A 326 -9.00 -11.74 27.41
CA VAL A 326 -7.66 -11.17 27.24
C VAL A 326 -6.71 -12.30 26.86
N ARG A 327 -5.96 -12.13 25.77
CA ARG A 327 -4.87 -13.03 25.37
C ARG A 327 -3.53 -12.30 25.43
N ASP A 328 -2.45 -13.04 25.62
CA ASP A 328 -1.10 -12.53 25.41
C ASP A 328 -0.84 -12.46 23.90
N ASP A 329 -0.51 -11.27 23.41
CA ASP A 329 -0.27 -10.98 21.99
C ASP A 329 1.21 -10.72 21.70
N ARG A 330 2.09 -10.97 22.70
CA ARG A 330 3.53 -10.94 22.48
C ARG A 330 3.93 -12.00 21.47
N PRO A 331 4.74 -11.66 20.45
CA PRO A 331 5.23 -12.66 19.50
C PRO A 331 6.00 -13.73 20.28
N THR A 332 5.53 -14.97 20.23
CA THR A 332 6.26 -16.13 20.76
C THR A 332 7.65 -16.10 20.15
N ALA A 333 8.66 -15.83 20.99
CA ALA A 333 10.05 -15.98 20.60
C ALA A 333 10.21 -17.39 20.06
N THR A 334 10.59 -17.49 18.78
CA THR A 334 10.98 -18.76 18.17
C THR A 334 12.10 -19.32 19.02
N THR A 335 11.81 -20.38 19.78
CA THR A 335 12.83 -21.14 20.48
C THR A 335 13.80 -21.64 19.41
N PRO A 336 15.10 -21.32 19.46
CA PRO A 336 16.06 -21.96 18.60
C PRO A 336 16.02 -23.45 18.95
N THR A 337 15.57 -24.28 18.01
CA THR A 337 15.70 -25.74 18.11
C THR A 337 17.18 -26.07 18.31
N PRO A 338 17.51 -26.93 19.28
CA PRO A 338 18.89 -27.30 19.60
C PRO A 338 19.61 -28.04 18.47
#